data_AF-A0AAE0X8T2-F1
#
_entry.id   AF-A0AAE0X8T2-F1
#
_cell.length_a   1.000
_cell.length_b   1.000
_cell.length_c   1.000
_cell.angle_alpha   90.00
_cell.angle_beta   90.00
_cell.angle_gamma   90.00
#
_symmetry.space_group_name_H-M   'P 1'
#
loop_
_entity.id
_entity.type
_entity.pdbx_description
1 polymer ?
#
loop_
_entity_poly.entity_id
_entity_poly.type
_entity_poly.pdbx_seq_one_letter_code
_entity_poly.pdbx_strand_id
1 'polypeptide(L)'
;MWPMKRDKCLKLLEDLGKLKSTVNLILTADTNDVLREVNEGTRQVKTKLDGVGEMISERFGKDEFRDIFAELVSVNPTNNHHQAWELHEPHTSEWLMRCPEWELWMDGNCRLLWIHGIPGAGKTILCSYVIETLKRHPQMVPQGVRSALAYYYCHHSRGHDSESVPFLAWILKQLCELSRFIPPVLKKKSSSMEELLQALDAICQIFDSVIIAIDALDECRKSKGLSGTFGQSHEKTLVQQLEAASHQQRRV
;
A
#
# COMPACT_ATOMS: atom_id res chain seq x y z
N MET A 1 59.55 -33.56 33.81
CA MET A 1 58.28 -33.86 34.51
C MET A 1 57.31 -32.67 34.34
N TRP A 2 56.77 -32.47 33.13
CA TRP A 2 55.82 -31.38 32.76
C TRP A 2 54.42 -31.82 32.23
N PRO A 3 53.96 -33.09 32.28
CA PRO A 3 52.64 -33.44 31.73
C PRO A 3 51.46 -33.11 32.67
N MET A 4 51.62 -33.21 34.00
CA MET A 4 50.51 -33.07 34.97
C MET A 4 49.89 -31.66 35.08
N LYS A 5 50.62 -30.60 34.71
CA LYS A 5 50.10 -29.22 34.70
C LYS A 5 49.28 -28.92 33.44
N ARG A 6 49.58 -29.60 32.33
CA ARG A 6 48.88 -29.43 31.05
C ARG A 6 47.46 -29.95 31.13
N ASP A 7 47.26 -31.13 31.70
CA ASP A 7 45.94 -31.74 31.83
C ASP A 7 45.01 -30.93 32.74
N LYS A 8 45.56 -30.33 33.82
CA LYS A 8 44.81 -29.38 34.66
C LYS A 8 44.44 -28.10 33.92
N CYS A 9 45.36 -27.52 33.14
CA CYS A 9 45.06 -26.35 32.31
C CYS A 9 43.99 -26.67 31.25
N LEU A 10 44.04 -27.85 30.62
CA LEU A 10 43.06 -28.25 29.61
C LEU A 10 41.67 -28.42 30.22
N LYS A 11 41.57 -29.05 31.39
CA LYS A 11 40.30 -29.15 32.14
C LYS A 11 39.74 -27.77 32.50
N LEU A 12 40.58 -26.87 33.00
CA LEU A 12 40.16 -25.50 33.30
C LEU A 12 39.67 -24.76 32.06
N LEU A 13 40.33 -24.94 30.91
CA LEU A 13 39.91 -24.32 29.65
C LEU A 13 38.56 -24.86 29.16
N GLU A 14 38.32 -26.16 29.35
CA GLU A 14 37.05 -26.82 29.04
C GLU A 14 35.92 -26.31 29.94
N ASP A 15 36.18 -26.19 31.24
CA ASP A 15 35.23 -25.65 32.22
C ASP A 15 34.90 -24.17 31.93
N LEU A 16 35.89 -23.38 31.51
CA LEU A 16 35.71 -21.98 31.10
C LEU A 16 34.89 -21.89 29.80
N GLY A 17 35.10 -22.82 28.86
CA GLY A 17 34.29 -22.95 27.64
C GLY A 17 32.83 -23.26 27.97
N LYS A 18 32.57 -24.20 28.89
CA LYS A 18 31.22 -24.53 29.35
C LYS A 18 30.54 -23.34 30.03
N LEU A 19 31.26 -22.65 30.93
CA LEU A 19 30.74 -21.45 31.62
C LEU A 19 30.35 -20.36 30.62
N LYS A 20 31.20 -20.08 29.62
CA LYS A 20 30.93 -19.10 28.57
C LYS A 20 29.65 -19.46 27.79
N SER A 21 29.48 -20.73 27.43
CA SER A 21 28.27 -21.20 26.74
C SER A 21 27.02 -21.04 27.58
N THR A 22 27.06 -21.38 28.88
CA THR A 22 25.93 -21.22 29.79
C THR A 22 25.54 -19.75 29.95
N VAL A 23 26.51 -18.85 30.16
CA VAL A 23 26.25 -17.40 30.25
C VAL A 23 25.62 -16.88 28.96
N ASN A 24 26.13 -17.29 27.80
CA ASN A 24 25.59 -16.84 26.52
C ASN A 24 24.15 -17.31 26.29
N LEU A 25 23.82 -18.54 26.71
CA LEU A 25 22.46 -19.07 26.65
C LEU A 25 21.51 -18.26 27.55
N ILE A 26 21.93 -17.96 28.78
CA ILE A 26 21.14 -17.16 29.73
C ILE A 26 20.89 -15.75 29.17
N LEU A 27 21.93 -15.08 28.65
CA LEU A 27 21.78 -13.75 28.04
C LEU A 27 20.83 -13.77 26.84
N THR A 28 20.89 -14.81 26.02
CA THR A 28 20.01 -14.96 24.85
C THR A 28 18.55 -15.18 25.28
N ALA A 29 18.33 -15.99 26.32
CA ALA A 29 17.00 -16.21 26.88
C ALA A 29 16.40 -14.92 27.47
N ASP A 30 17.19 -14.18 28.26
CA ASP A 30 16.77 -12.93 28.89
C ASP A 30 16.44 -11.85 27.84
N THR A 31 17.26 -11.75 26.79
CA THR A 31 17.01 -10.85 25.65
C THR A 31 15.69 -11.21 24.95
N ASN A 32 15.40 -12.51 24.77
CA ASN A 32 14.16 -12.95 24.13
C ASN A 32 12.93 -12.68 24.99
N ASP A 33 13.02 -12.81 26.32
CA ASP A 33 11.91 -12.53 27.23
C ASP A 33 11.57 -11.04 27.24
N VAL A 34 12.57 -10.15 27.30
CA VAL A 34 12.38 -8.69 27.18
C VAL A 34 11.77 -8.33 25.83
N LEU A 35 12.25 -8.92 24.73
CA LEU A 35 11.68 -8.70 23.39
C LEU A 35 10.22 -9.14 23.31
N ARG A 36 9.85 -10.23 23.99
CA ARG A 36 8.47 -10.72 24.03
C ARG A 36 7.56 -9.75 24.77
N GLU A 37 8.01 -9.22 25.91
CA GLU A 37 7.27 -8.23 26.69
C GLU A 37 7.08 -6.91 25.92
N VAL A 38 8.13 -6.42 25.24
CA VAL A 38 8.06 -5.22 24.38
C VAL A 38 7.09 -5.42 23.22
N ASN A 39 7.12 -6.58 22.56
CA ASN A 39 6.20 -6.89 21.47
C ASN A 39 4.75 -6.98 21.95
N GLU A 40 4.51 -7.57 23.11
CA GLU A 40 3.19 -7.64 23.73
C GLU A 40 2.67 -6.25 24.08
N GLY A 41 3.52 -5.41 24.70
CA GLY A 41 3.20 -4.01 25.00
C GLY A 41 2.88 -3.21 23.74
N THR A 42 3.67 -3.39 22.68
CA THR A 42 3.47 -2.72 21.38
C THR A 42 2.18 -3.17 20.71
N ARG A 43 1.84 -4.46 20.76
CA ARG A 43 0.57 -4.99 20.27
C ARG A 43 -0.62 -4.42 21.05
N GLN A 44 -0.54 -4.36 22.37
CA GLN A 44 -1.59 -3.76 23.20
C GLN A 44 -1.78 -2.26 22.93
N VAL A 45 -0.68 -1.53 22.72
CA VAL A 45 -0.72 -0.12 22.30
C VAL A 45 -1.38 0.02 20.93
N LYS A 46 -1.04 -0.83 19.96
CA LYS A 46 -1.67 -0.84 18.62
C LYS A 46 -3.17 -1.08 18.73
N THR A 47 -3.62 -2.08 19.49
CA THR A 47 -5.06 -2.37 19.65
C THR A 47 -5.82 -1.23 20.35
N LYS A 48 -5.20 -0.56 21.33
CA LYS A 48 -5.80 0.63 21.96
C LYS A 48 -5.86 1.81 20.98
N LEU A 49 -4.84 1.99 20.14
CA LEU A 49 -4.83 2.99 19.06
C LEU A 49 -5.91 2.70 18.01
N ASP A 50 -6.10 1.43 17.64
CA ASP A 50 -7.18 1.01 16.75
C ASP A 50 -8.55 1.30 17.36
N GLY A 51 -8.74 1.01 18.66
CA GLY A 51 -9.97 1.35 19.40
C GLY A 51 -10.20 2.86 19.55
N VAL A 52 -9.14 3.66 19.69
CA VAL A 52 -9.22 5.13 19.62
C VAL A 52 -9.57 5.58 18.19
N GLY A 53 -9.03 4.94 17.17
CA GLY A 53 -9.40 5.14 15.77
C GLY A 53 -10.89 4.84 15.53
N GLU A 54 -11.41 3.77 16.14
CA GLU A 54 -12.83 3.43 16.12
C GLU A 54 -13.68 4.45 16.88
N MET A 55 -13.26 4.93 18.05
CA MET A 55 -13.97 6.01 18.77
C MET A 55 -13.94 7.36 18.02
N ILE A 56 -12.85 7.68 17.32
CA ILE A 56 -12.79 8.84 16.41
C ILE A 56 -13.72 8.61 15.21
N SER A 57 -13.87 7.36 14.76
CA SER A 57 -14.82 7.01 13.70
C SER A 57 -16.29 7.14 14.10
N GLU A 58 -16.63 7.16 15.39
CA GLU A 58 -18.00 7.53 15.82
C GLU A 58 -18.32 9.02 15.59
N ARG A 59 -17.29 9.87 15.45
CA ARG A 59 -17.43 11.25 14.98
C ARG A 59 -17.43 11.38 13.45
N PHE A 60 -17.63 10.30 12.70
CA PHE A 60 -17.87 10.41 11.26
C PHE A 60 -19.18 11.16 11.00
N GLY A 61 -19.07 12.49 10.98
CA GLY A 61 -20.13 13.36 10.49
C GLY A 61 -20.32 13.02 9.03
N LYS A 62 -21.33 12.21 8.71
CA LYS A 62 -21.68 11.86 7.32
C LYS A 62 -21.87 13.13 6.48
N ASP A 63 -22.39 14.19 7.10
CA ASP A 63 -22.51 15.51 6.48
C ASP A 63 -21.13 16.15 6.23
N GLU A 64 -20.22 16.16 7.21
CA GLU A 64 -18.84 16.65 7.02
C GLU A 64 -18.09 15.89 5.93
N PHE A 65 -18.20 14.56 5.91
CA PHE A 65 -17.61 13.72 4.87
C PHE A 65 -18.15 14.08 3.48
N ARG A 66 -19.48 14.18 3.36
CA ARG A 66 -20.13 14.53 2.10
C ARG A 66 -19.69 15.90 1.62
N ASP A 67 -19.65 16.89 2.50
CA ASP A 67 -19.35 18.27 2.13
C ASP A 67 -17.89 18.42 1.67
N ILE A 68 -16.93 17.81 2.39
CA ILE A 68 -15.51 17.82 2.02
C ILE A 68 -15.28 17.17 0.65
N PHE A 69 -15.81 15.96 0.44
CA PHE A 69 -15.55 15.23 -0.79
C PHE A 69 -16.42 15.70 -1.97
N ALA A 70 -17.54 16.39 -1.73
CA ALA A 70 -18.28 17.07 -2.79
C ALA A 70 -17.47 18.22 -3.42
N GLU A 71 -16.64 18.91 -2.63
CA GLU A 71 -15.73 19.95 -3.13
C GLU A 71 -14.45 19.35 -3.74
N LEU A 72 -13.89 18.31 -3.10
CA LEU A 72 -12.59 17.75 -3.50
C LEU A 72 -12.67 16.84 -4.74
N VAL A 73 -13.77 16.11 -4.90
CA VAL A 73 -13.90 15.08 -5.95
C VAL A 73 -14.60 15.66 -7.17
N SER A 74 -13.81 16.01 -8.18
CA SER A 74 -14.30 16.42 -9.51
C SER A 74 -14.58 15.23 -10.44
N VAL A 75 -14.07 14.05 -10.11
CA VAL A 75 -14.08 12.86 -10.96
C VAL A 75 -14.54 11.64 -10.19
N ASN A 76 -15.50 10.90 -10.78
CA ASN A 76 -15.93 9.61 -10.29
C ASN A 76 -15.75 8.52 -11.37
N PRO A 77 -14.73 7.65 -11.27
CA PRO A 77 -14.47 6.56 -12.20
C PRO A 77 -15.31 5.30 -11.95
N THR A 78 -16.30 5.32 -11.04
CA THR A 78 -17.13 4.15 -10.70
C THR A 78 -17.83 3.56 -11.93
N ASN A 79 -18.32 4.39 -12.84
CA ASN A 79 -18.98 3.91 -14.06
C ASN A 79 -18.00 3.17 -14.99
N ASN A 80 -16.73 3.61 -15.06
CA ASN A 80 -15.70 2.92 -15.84
C ASN A 80 -15.47 1.52 -15.29
N HIS A 81 -15.40 1.41 -13.97
CA HIS A 81 -15.28 0.13 -13.28
C HIS A 81 -16.47 -0.79 -13.55
N HIS A 82 -17.70 -0.29 -13.41
CA HIS A 82 -18.91 -1.07 -13.65
C HIS A 82 -18.99 -1.57 -15.10
N GLN A 83 -18.74 -0.71 -16.09
CA GLN A 83 -18.74 -1.11 -17.50
C GLN A 83 -17.67 -2.17 -17.79
N ALA A 84 -16.46 -1.97 -17.25
CA ALA A 84 -15.38 -2.95 -17.41
C ALA A 84 -15.71 -4.31 -16.76
N TRP A 85 -16.44 -4.30 -15.64
CA TRP A 85 -16.90 -5.51 -14.98
C TRP A 85 -18.10 -6.16 -15.69
N GLU A 86 -19.01 -5.38 -16.27
CA GLU A 86 -20.13 -5.90 -17.06
C GLU A 86 -19.67 -6.62 -18.33
N LEU A 87 -18.59 -6.13 -18.94
CA LEU A 87 -17.96 -6.76 -20.11
C LEU A 87 -17.04 -7.94 -19.77
N HIS A 88 -16.83 -8.24 -18.49
CA HIS A 88 -16.00 -9.36 -18.08
C HIS A 88 -16.69 -10.69 -18.37
N GLU A 89 -16.02 -11.53 -19.16
CA GLU A 89 -16.43 -12.91 -19.40
C GLU A 89 -15.83 -13.86 -18.35
N PRO A 90 -16.64 -14.72 -17.71
CA PRO A 90 -16.16 -15.71 -16.74
C PRO A 90 -14.96 -16.50 -17.23
N HIS A 91 -14.03 -16.81 -16.32
CA HIS A 91 -12.81 -17.60 -16.55
C HIS A 91 -11.73 -16.96 -17.46
N THR A 92 -12.01 -15.87 -18.16
CA THR A 92 -11.04 -15.26 -19.09
C THR A 92 -9.90 -14.51 -18.40
N SER A 93 -10.12 -14.07 -17.17
CA SER A 93 -9.13 -13.30 -16.38
C SER A 93 -8.47 -14.13 -15.27
N GLU A 94 -8.92 -15.37 -15.04
CA GLU A 94 -8.43 -16.25 -13.97
C GLU A 94 -6.97 -16.69 -14.14
N TRP A 95 -6.43 -16.61 -15.36
CA TRP A 95 -5.02 -16.94 -15.61
C TRP A 95 -4.07 -16.07 -14.79
N LEU A 96 -4.43 -14.82 -14.51
CA LEU A 96 -3.57 -13.89 -13.76
C LEU A 96 -3.29 -14.40 -12.33
N MET A 97 -4.29 -14.98 -11.66
CA MET A 97 -4.12 -15.52 -10.31
C MET A 97 -3.22 -16.76 -10.26
N ARG A 98 -2.94 -17.38 -11.41
CA ARG A 98 -2.05 -18.54 -11.53
C ARG A 98 -0.62 -18.15 -11.91
N CYS A 99 -0.35 -16.85 -12.10
CA CYS A 99 0.97 -16.36 -12.42
C CYS A 99 1.82 -16.20 -11.15
N PRO A 100 3.11 -16.57 -11.18
CA PRO A 100 4.02 -16.36 -10.04
C PRO A 100 4.10 -14.90 -9.57
N GLU A 101 3.94 -13.95 -10.50
CA GLU A 101 3.94 -12.52 -10.19
C GLU A 101 2.76 -12.11 -9.32
N TRP A 102 1.60 -12.77 -9.46
CA TRP A 102 0.45 -12.54 -8.60
C TRP A 102 0.75 -12.99 -7.17
N GLU A 103 1.31 -14.19 -6.99
CA GLU A 103 1.68 -14.71 -5.68
C GLU A 103 2.72 -13.81 -5.00
N LEU A 104 3.79 -13.43 -5.72
CA LEU A 104 4.80 -12.51 -5.21
C LEU A 104 4.22 -11.16 -4.80
N TRP A 105 3.25 -10.65 -5.55
CA TRP A 105 2.57 -9.40 -5.24
C TRP A 105 1.67 -9.50 -4.01
N MET A 106 0.88 -10.58 -3.91
CA MET A 106 0.00 -10.83 -2.76
C MET A 106 0.77 -11.06 -1.45
N ASP A 107 1.94 -11.71 -1.53
CA ASP A 107 2.82 -11.93 -0.37
C ASP A 107 3.58 -10.66 0.06
N GLY A 108 3.46 -9.56 -0.69
CA GLY A 108 4.20 -8.32 -0.44
C GLY A 108 5.68 -8.37 -0.82
N ASN A 109 6.14 -9.48 -1.41
CA ASN A 109 7.49 -9.63 -1.96
C ASN A 109 7.71 -8.74 -3.19
N CYS A 110 6.63 -8.41 -3.91
CA CYS A 110 6.61 -7.39 -4.95
C CYS A 110 5.57 -6.32 -4.61
N ARG A 111 5.93 -5.04 -4.66
CA ARG A 111 5.00 -3.94 -4.33
C ARG A 111 4.17 -3.44 -5.50
N LEU A 112 4.53 -3.82 -6.74
CA LEU A 112 3.84 -3.38 -7.94
C LEU A 112 3.64 -4.56 -8.89
N LEU A 113 2.39 -4.71 -9.33
CA LEU A 113 1.99 -5.64 -10.37
C LEU A 113 1.67 -4.82 -11.63
N TRP A 114 2.55 -4.87 -12.63
CA TRP A 114 2.38 -4.12 -13.87
C TRP A 114 1.88 -5.03 -14.98
N ILE A 115 0.65 -4.78 -15.43
CA ILE A 115 -0.01 -5.51 -16.51
C ILE A 115 0.20 -4.75 -17.82
N HIS A 116 0.86 -5.37 -18.80
CA HIS A 116 1.01 -4.77 -20.13
C HIS A 116 0.37 -5.60 -21.24
N GLY A 117 0.11 -4.95 -22.37
CA GLY A 117 -0.43 -5.64 -23.54
C GLY A 117 -0.80 -4.65 -24.63
N ILE A 118 -0.99 -5.17 -25.83
CA ILE A 118 -1.43 -4.39 -26.99
C ILE A 118 -2.78 -3.69 -26.71
N PRO A 119 -3.08 -2.58 -27.41
CA PRO A 119 -4.43 -2.01 -27.40
C PRO A 119 -5.48 -3.09 -27.71
N GLY A 120 -6.60 -3.07 -26.99
CA GLY A 120 -7.66 -4.07 -27.14
C GLY A 120 -7.42 -5.42 -26.45
N ALA A 121 -6.28 -5.66 -25.81
CA ALA A 121 -5.99 -6.92 -25.10
C ALA A 121 -6.80 -7.17 -23.81
N GLY A 122 -7.82 -6.34 -23.51
CA GLY A 122 -8.66 -6.52 -22.33
C GLY A 122 -8.05 -6.06 -21.00
N LYS A 123 -6.98 -5.26 -20.98
CA LYS A 123 -6.31 -4.79 -19.74
C LYS A 123 -7.27 -4.15 -18.73
N THR A 124 -8.16 -3.27 -19.19
CA THR A 124 -9.17 -2.61 -18.34
C THR A 124 -10.16 -3.61 -17.72
N ILE A 125 -10.55 -4.66 -18.46
CA ILE A 125 -11.37 -5.78 -17.96
C ILE A 125 -10.57 -6.60 -16.94
N LEU A 126 -9.27 -6.82 -17.19
CA LEU A 126 -8.41 -7.52 -16.25
C LEU A 126 -8.20 -6.72 -14.96
N CYS A 127 -8.08 -5.39 -15.05
CA CYS A 127 -8.00 -4.50 -13.89
C CYS A 127 -9.29 -4.54 -13.06
N SER A 128 -10.48 -4.48 -13.70
CA SER A 128 -11.76 -4.63 -12.98
C SER A 128 -11.88 -6.00 -12.31
N TYR A 129 -11.41 -7.06 -12.96
CA TYR A 129 -11.36 -8.40 -12.40
C TYR A 129 -10.49 -8.50 -11.15
N VAL A 130 -9.29 -7.91 -11.15
CA VAL A 130 -8.41 -7.86 -9.96
C VAL A 130 -9.11 -7.16 -8.80
N ILE A 131 -9.71 -6.00 -9.06
CA ILE A 131 -10.43 -5.22 -8.05
C ILE A 131 -11.57 -6.05 -7.43
N GLU A 132 -12.40 -6.68 -8.26
CA GLU A 132 -13.54 -7.49 -7.78
C GLU A 132 -13.09 -8.76 -7.07
N THR A 133 -11.99 -9.38 -7.51
CA THR A 133 -11.40 -10.55 -6.84
C THR A 133 -10.97 -10.19 -5.43
N LEU A 134 -10.26 -9.08 -5.26
CA LEU A 134 -9.79 -8.61 -3.94
C LEU A 134 -10.94 -8.19 -3.03
N LYS A 135 -12.01 -7.56 -3.56
CA LYS A 135 -13.21 -7.24 -2.79
C LYS A 135 -13.94 -8.49 -2.27
N ARG A 136 -14.05 -9.53 -3.11
CA ARG A 136 -14.82 -10.75 -2.79
C ARG A 136 -14.05 -11.75 -1.94
N HIS A 137 -12.72 -11.68 -1.94
CA HIS A 137 -11.87 -12.61 -1.21
C HIS A 137 -10.98 -11.89 -0.18
N PRO A 138 -11.56 -11.21 0.83
CA PRO A 138 -10.79 -10.52 1.86
C PRO A 138 -9.84 -11.45 2.64
N GLN A 139 -10.10 -12.76 2.65
CA GLN A 139 -9.22 -13.79 3.23
C GLN A 139 -7.88 -13.96 2.48
N MET A 140 -7.74 -13.41 1.27
CA MET A 140 -6.45 -13.39 0.58
C MET A 140 -5.44 -12.47 1.28
N VAL A 141 -5.92 -11.61 2.19
CA VAL A 141 -5.10 -10.83 3.11
C VAL A 141 -4.98 -11.63 4.43
N PRO A 142 -3.77 -11.73 5.04
CA PRO A 142 -3.60 -12.44 6.30
C PRO A 142 -4.55 -11.97 7.40
N GLN A 143 -5.06 -12.89 8.22
CA GLN A 143 -5.98 -12.55 9.31
C GLN A 143 -5.31 -11.59 10.32
N GLY A 144 -6.06 -10.57 10.73
CA GLY A 144 -5.56 -9.54 11.65
C GLY A 144 -4.79 -8.39 10.98
N VAL A 145 -4.68 -8.40 9.64
CA VAL A 145 -4.16 -7.29 8.84
C VAL A 145 -5.32 -6.41 8.41
N ARG A 146 -5.25 -5.11 8.74
CA ARG A 146 -6.22 -4.12 8.28
C ARG A 146 -5.84 -3.65 6.87
N SER A 147 -6.43 -4.24 5.83
CA SER A 147 -6.16 -3.86 4.44
C SER A 147 -7.17 -2.87 3.86
N ALA A 148 -6.73 -2.01 2.96
CA ALA A 148 -7.58 -1.17 2.11
C ALA A 148 -7.35 -1.46 0.63
N LEU A 149 -8.43 -1.31 -0.15
CA LEU A 149 -8.41 -1.35 -1.61
C LEU A 149 -9.04 -0.08 -2.14
N ALA A 150 -8.31 0.64 -2.99
CA ALA A 150 -8.81 1.77 -3.75
C ALA A 150 -8.46 1.59 -5.23
N TYR A 151 -9.23 2.22 -6.10
CA TYR A 151 -8.96 2.16 -7.54
C TYR A 151 -9.21 3.49 -8.24
N TYR A 152 -8.58 3.69 -9.40
CA TYR A 152 -8.81 4.83 -10.29
C TYR A 152 -8.65 4.42 -11.76
N TYR A 153 -9.43 5.03 -12.65
CA TYR A 153 -9.36 4.82 -14.09
C TYR A 153 -8.95 6.13 -14.76
N CYS A 154 -7.73 6.19 -15.28
CA CYS A 154 -7.19 7.35 -15.99
C CYS A 154 -7.92 7.54 -17.33
N HIS A 155 -7.96 8.79 -17.82
CA HIS A 155 -8.66 9.07 -19.08
C HIS A 155 -7.99 10.17 -19.92
N HIS A 156 -7.78 9.89 -21.20
CA HIS A 156 -7.06 10.75 -22.15
C HIS A 156 -7.71 12.13 -22.42
N SER A 157 -9.03 12.27 -22.30
CA SER A 157 -9.74 13.49 -22.74
C SER A 157 -9.62 14.69 -21.79
N ARG A 158 -8.91 14.54 -20.67
CA ARG A 158 -8.72 15.59 -19.67
C ARG A 158 -7.44 16.36 -19.95
N GLY A 159 -7.55 17.29 -20.90
CA GLY A 159 -6.47 18.17 -21.29
C GLY A 159 -5.96 19.07 -20.15
N HIS A 160 -4.66 19.37 -20.20
CA HIS A 160 -3.92 20.44 -19.52
C HIS A 160 -3.90 20.52 -17.99
N ASP A 161 -4.90 20.02 -17.28
CA ASP A 161 -4.93 19.93 -15.81
C ASP A 161 -4.43 18.57 -15.35
N SER A 162 -3.52 18.54 -14.37
CA SER A 162 -2.86 17.31 -13.93
C SER A 162 -3.86 16.27 -13.40
N GLU A 163 -3.91 15.08 -14.00
CA GLU A 163 -4.72 13.93 -13.52
C GLU A 163 -4.41 13.56 -12.05
N SER A 164 -3.29 14.04 -11.50
CA SER A 164 -2.86 13.84 -10.11
C SER A 164 -3.89 14.26 -9.07
N VAL A 165 -4.50 15.43 -9.21
CA VAL A 165 -5.43 15.95 -8.20
C VAL A 165 -6.73 15.14 -8.20
N PRO A 166 -7.41 14.92 -9.34
CA PRO A 166 -8.55 14.00 -9.42
C PRO A 166 -8.24 12.59 -8.93
N PHE A 167 -7.06 12.05 -9.28
CA PHE A 167 -6.59 10.75 -8.81
C PHE A 167 -6.49 10.72 -7.28
N LEU A 168 -5.71 11.63 -6.67
CA LEU A 168 -5.51 11.67 -5.23
C LEU A 168 -6.83 11.89 -4.48
N ALA A 169 -7.66 12.84 -4.92
CA ALA A 169 -8.95 13.12 -4.33
C ALA A 169 -9.84 11.87 -4.28
N TRP A 170 -9.90 11.13 -5.39
CA TRP A 170 -10.71 9.91 -5.48
C TRP A 170 -10.16 8.76 -4.63
N ILE A 171 -8.84 8.57 -4.60
CA ILE A 171 -8.20 7.57 -3.73
C ILE A 171 -8.45 7.93 -2.26
N LEU A 172 -8.25 9.19 -1.87
CA LEU A 172 -8.52 9.66 -0.51
C LEU A 172 -9.97 9.44 -0.10
N LYS A 173 -10.93 9.72 -0.98
CA LYS A 173 -12.36 9.46 -0.71
C LYS A 173 -12.57 8.00 -0.31
N GLN A 174 -12.10 7.06 -1.13
CA GLN A 174 -12.27 5.62 -0.87
C GLN A 174 -11.58 5.19 0.42
N LEU A 175 -10.35 5.62 0.67
CA LEU A 175 -9.60 5.26 1.88
C LEU A 175 -10.21 5.89 3.14
N CYS A 176 -10.76 7.10 3.05
CA CYS A 176 -11.49 7.74 4.15
C CYS A 176 -12.82 7.04 4.44
N GLU A 177 -13.54 6.58 3.41
CA GLU A 177 -14.75 5.76 3.59
C GLU A 177 -14.44 4.43 4.29
N LEU A 178 -13.37 3.76 3.88
CA LEU A 178 -12.94 2.47 4.45
C LEU A 178 -12.42 2.60 5.88
N SER A 179 -11.61 3.63 6.15
CA SER A 179 -11.03 3.86 7.49
C SER A 179 -12.04 4.46 8.46
N ARG A 180 -13.08 5.11 7.95
CA ARG A 180 -13.93 6.04 8.70
C ARG A 180 -13.10 7.08 9.45
N PHE A 181 -12.08 7.60 8.79
CA PHE A 181 -11.26 8.71 9.26
C PHE A 181 -11.06 9.76 8.16
N ILE A 182 -11.15 11.05 8.51
CA ILE A 182 -10.82 12.16 7.61
C ILE A 182 -9.59 12.87 8.18
N PRO A 183 -8.44 12.83 7.47
CA PRO A 183 -7.26 13.59 7.86
C PRO A 183 -7.60 15.08 8.07
N PRO A 184 -7.17 15.71 9.19
CA PRO A 184 -7.51 17.11 9.48
C PRO A 184 -7.13 18.10 8.37
N VAL A 185 -6.09 17.77 7.60
CA VAL A 185 -5.63 18.59 6.46
C VAL A 185 -6.69 18.70 5.35
N LEU A 186 -7.55 17.69 5.17
CA LEU A 186 -8.63 17.68 4.18
C LEU A 186 -9.87 18.46 4.62
N LYS A 187 -9.94 18.91 5.88
CA LYS A 187 -11.07 19.71 6.37
C LYS A 187 -11.06 21.16 5.86
N LYS A 188 -10.00 21.55 5.15
CA LYS A 188 -9.89 22.85 4.50
C LYS A 188 -10.56 22.81 3.13
N LYS A 189 -11.31 23.87 2.79
CA LYS A 189 -12.09 24.00 1.53
C LYS A 189 -11.25 23.94 0.24
N SER A 190 -9.96 24.23 0.33
CA SER A 190 -9.02 24.08 -0.79
C SER A 190 -7.78 23.36 -0.29
N SER A 191 -7.55 22.15 -0.81
CA SER A 191 -6.36 21.37 -0.47
C SER A 191 -5.33 21.51 -1.59
N SER A 192 -4.10 21.91 -1.25
CA SER A 192 -2.97 21.88 -2.20
C SER A 192 -2.55 20.43 -2.51
N MET A 193 -1.74 20.24 -3.55
CA MET A 193 -1.18 18.93 -3.88
C MET A 193 -0.37 18.33 -2.73
N GLU A 194 0.43 19.14 -2.03
CA GLU A 194 1.17 18.73 -0.84
C GLU A 194 0.25 18.30 0.29
N GLU A 195 -0.88 19.00 0.48
CA GLU A 195 -1.87 18.67 1.50
C GLU A 195 -2.58 17.33 1.17
N LEU A 196 -2.87 17.05 -0.10
CA LEU A 196 -3.41 15.76 -0.53
C LEU A 196 -2.42 14.62 -0.32
N LEU A 197 -1.13 14.86 -0.59
CA LEU A 197 -0.07 13.89 -0.31
C LEU A 197 0.10 13.62 1.19
N GLN A 198 0.05 14.67 2.02
CA GLN A 198 0.07 14.53 3.48
C GLN A 198 -1.16 13.76 3.99
N ALA A 199 -2.34 14.02 3.42
CA ALA A 199 -3.53 13.26 3.74
C ALA A 199 -3.40 11.78 3.36
N LEU A 200 -2.78 11.51 2.21
CA LEU A 200 -2.56 10.14 1.72
C LEU A 200 -1.59 9.39 2.63
N ASP A 201 -0.52 10.04 3.08
CA ASP A 201 0.39 9.45 4.05
C ASP A 201 -0.32 9.13 5.38
N ALA A 202 -1.09 10.09 5.91
CA ALA A 202 -1.82 9.92 7.16
C ALA A 202 -2.88 8.81 7.10
N ILE A 203 -3.62 8.69 5.99
CA ILE A 203 -4.63 7.64 5.83
C ILE A 203 -3.99 6.26 5.63
N CYS A 204 -2.86 6.18 4.93
CA CYS A 204 -2.14 4.94 4.71
C CYS A 204 -1.58 4.35 6.03
N GLN A 205 -1.19 5.19 6.99
CA GLN A 205 -0.72 4.74 8.31
C GLN A 205 -1.78 4.03 9.15
N ILE A 206 -3.07 4.13 8.79
CA ILE A 206 -4.17 3.44 9.48
C ILE A 206 -4.28 1.98 9.03
N PHE A 207 -3.80 1.67 7.83
CA PHE A 207 -3.88 0.33 7.25
C PHE A 207 -2.53 -0.36 7.33
N ASP A 208 -2.55 -1.67 7.55
CA ASP A 208 -1.35 -2.51 7.47
C ASP A 208 -0.92 -2.74 6.01
N SER A 209 -1.88 -2.69 5.09
CA SER A 209 -1.65 -2.85 3.65
C SER A 209 -2.66 -2.02 2.85
N VAL A 210 -2.18 -1.27 1.86
CA VAL A 210 -3.03 -0.49 0.95
C VAL A 210 -2.72 -0.92 -0.48
N ILE A 211 -3.74 -1.42 -1.17
CA ILE A 211 -3.68 -1.77 -2.58
C ILE A 211 -4.38 -0.67 -3.37
N ILE A 212 -3.67 -0.11 -4.36
CA ILE A 212 -4.21 0.89 -5.27
C ILE A 212 -4.15 0.33 -6.70
N ALA A 213 -5.30 0.06 -7.30
CA ALA A 213 -5.41 -0.35 -8.69
C ALA A 213 -5.57 0.87 -9.60
N ILE A 214 -4.74 0.98 -10.65
CA ILE A 214 -4.78 2.12 -11.56
C ILE A 214 -4.86 1.59 -12.99
N ASP A 215 -5.93 1.91 -13.71
CA ASP A 215 -6.08 1.59 -15.12
C ASP A 215 -5.63 2.75 -16.03
N ALA A 216 -5.08 2.40 -17.19
CA ALA A 216 -4.72 3.34 -18.25
C ALA A 216 -3.76 4.49 -17.84
N LEU A 217 -2.82 4.21 -16.93
CA LEU A 217 -1.86 5.21 -16.42
C LEU A 217 -1.09 5.95 -17.53
N ASP A 218 -0.84 5.29 -18.67
CA ASP A 218 -0.16 5.85 -19.83
C ASP A 218 -0.94 6.97 -20.54
N GLU A 219 -2.25 7.05 -20.33
CA GLU A 219 -3.10 8.09 -20.91
C GLU A 219 -2.86 9.47 -20.28
N CYS A 220 -2.35 9.52 -19.05
CA CYS A 220 -2.02 10.76 -18.34
C CYS A 220 -0.89 11.56 -18.99
N ARG A 221 -0.13 10.96 -19.93
CA ARG A 221 1.05 11.57 -20.58
C ARG A 221 0.76 12.19 -21.93
N LYS A 222 -0.35 11.83 -22.56
CA LYS A 222 -0.60 12.09 -23.99
C LYS A 222 -1.03 13.54 -24.28
N SER A 223 -1.01 14.44 -23.29
CA SER A 223 -1.04 15.90 -23.51
C SER A 223 0.32 16.38 -24.05
N LYS A 224 0.65 16.01 -25.28
CA LYS A 224 1.74 16.62 -26.06
C LYS A 224 1.19 17.05 -27.41
N GLY A 225 0.43 18.13 -27.37
CA GLY A 225 0.14 18.96 -28.52
C GLY A 225 0.33 20.41 -28.11
N LEU A 226 1.59 20.86 -28.09
CA LEU A 226 2.05 22.23 -28.40
C LEU A 226 3.53 22.34 -27.98
N SER A 227 4.38 22.50 -28.98
CA SER A 227 5.79 22.87 -28.85
C SER A 227 5.89 24.30 -28.30
N GLY A 228 6.67 24.52 -27.24
CA GLY A 228 7.12 25.87 -26.87
C GLY A 228 7.29 26.12 -25.38
N THR A 229 8.54 26.05 -24.93
CA THR A 229 9.15 26.87 -23.87
C THR A 229 8.61 26.84 -22.42
N PHE A 230 9.58 26.67 -21.52
CA PHE A 230 9.64 27.11 -20.12
C PHE A 230 8.98 26.25 -19.03
N GLY A 231 9.83 25.80 -18.09
CA GLY A 231 9.41 25.35 -16.76
C GLY A 231 9.96 23.99 -16.31
N GLN A 232 11.28 23.84 -16.15
CA GLN A 232 11.78 22.89 -15.15
C GLN A 232 11.47 23.48 -13.77
N SER A 233 10.56 22.87 -12.99
CA SER A 233 10.65 22.90 -11.51
C SER A 233 9.66 21.92 -10.86
N HIS A 234 10.24 20.90 -10.22
CA HIS A 234 9.77 20.21 -9.01
C HIS A 234 8.60 19.21 -8.99
N GLU A 235 7.78 19.06 -10.03
CA GLU A 235 6.83 17.93 -10.06
C GLU A 235 7.11 16.98 -11.21
N LYS A 236 7.90 15.92 -10.93
CA LYS A 236 7.56 14.65 -11.57
C LYS A 236 6.17 14.32 -11.05
N THR A 237 5.15 14.49 -11.89
CA THR A 237 3.77 14.08 -11.60
C THR A 237 3.83 12.71 -10.93
N LEU A 238 3.10 12.47 -9.83
CA LEU A 238 3.13 11.16 -9.13
C LEU A 238 2.99 9.99 -10.10
N VAL A 239 2.18 10.16 -11.14
CA VAL A 239 2.05 9.26 -12.29
C VAL A 239 3.38 8.92 -12.96
N GLN A 240 4.25 9.90 -13.23
CA GLN A 240 5.59 9.69 -13.79
C GLN A 240 6.53 8.96 -12.82
N GLN A 241 6.37 9.14 -11.51
CA GLN A 241 7.14 8.41 -10.51
C GLN A 241 6.68 6.95 -10.42
N LEU A 242 5.36 6.71 -10.44
CA LEU A 242 4.75 5.38 -10.48
C LEU A 242 5.15 4.62 -11.75
N GLU A 243 5.18 5.27 -12.92
CA GLU A 243 5.70 4.68 -14.15
C GLU A 243 7.22 4.44 -14.11
N ALA A 244 8.02 5.37 -13.57
CA ALA A 244 9.47 5.16 -13.44
C ALA A 244 9.79 3.96 -12.54
N ALA A 245 8.99 3.74 -11.49
CA ALA A 245 9.08 2.56 -10.64
C ALA A 245 8.70 1.27 -11.39
N SER A 246 7.74 1.33 -12.34
CA SER A 246 7.34 0.17 -13.14
C SER A 246 8.42 -0.30 -14.11
N HIS A 247 9.22 0.62 -14.64
CA HIS A 247 10.34 0.27 -15.54
C HIS A 247 11.46 -0.54 -14.88
N GLN A 248 11.52 -0.56 -13.54
CA GLN A 248 12.55 -1.27 -12.77
C GLN A 248 12.10 -2.65 -12.25
N GLN A 249 10.85 -3.06 -12.51
CA GLN A 249 10.28 -4.28 -11.94
C GLN A 249 9.87 -5.33 -12.99
N ARG A 250 9.66 -6.57 -12.53
CA ARG A 250 9.20 -7.69 -13.37
C ARG A 250 7.79 -7.42 -13.88
N ARG A 251 7.53 -7.81 -15.13
CA ARG A 251 6.33 -7.48 -15.90
C ARG A 251 5.47 -8.73 -16.08
N VAL A 252 4.15 -8.55 -16.10
CA VAL A 252 3.15 -9.55 -16.47
C VAL A 252 2.58 -9.25 -17.84
#